data_AF-A0A3M1TNS8-F1
#
_entry.id   AF-A0A3M1TNS8-F1
#
_cell.length_a   1.000
_cell.length_b   1.000
_cell.length_c   1.000
_cell.angle_alpha   90.00
_cell.angle_beta   90.00
_cell.angle_gamma   90.00
#
_symmetry.space_group_name_H-M   'P 1'
#
loop_
_entity.id
_entity.type
_entity.pdbx_description
1 polymer ?
#
loop_
_entity_poly.entity_id
_entity_poly.type
_entity_poly.pdbx_seq_one_letter_code
_entity_poly.pdbx_strand_id
1 'polypeptide(L)'
;MNGNIGWKYYKDYYHGFDFKRAGKGNDTYQEDHFKPKNEAIRQLLLQDQPAGLLGLGFQGLSTLELETTYPGLMSGTGLSHETKSMGESKLGFAFDHTSGLPYLPASSVKGVLRSMFPQRVNRQKAPKLKEGREQRYKLMYYLLQQATQWDEQGLKQRLTSWLETRGIEAGYAFQLKGEALGFIDLLELEMFEGIQPDLVEKKEELLPELLPQSVYARDIFFDAYPAESRKHGGRFVDFDFITPHKHEDDENLDPFANPTPIKFLKVLPAVVFRFQFRLKDGLLSAHQKLGLIRQMLLFHGVGAKTNVGYGQLQQPVEIRRFEVGELVEATITKTLNEDRYMEETEVEVQVHETETTIMVNVGKKKAKRLQKDEVKQFEIKEIDKDGNIIRLVIKS
;
A
#
# COMPACT_ATOMS: atom_id res chain seq x y z
N MET A 1 -21.09 20.16 -15.34
CA MET A 1 -20.67 19.42 -14.13
C MET A 1 -19.29 18.84 -14.40
N ASN A 2 -18.29 19.12 -13.56
CA ASN A 2 -17.03 18.37 -13.62
C ASN A 2 -17.33 16.96 -13.09
N GLY A 3 -17.42 15.97 -13.98
CA GLY A 3 -17.67 14.57 -13.59
C GLY A 3 -16.50 14.01 -12.76
N ASN A 4 -16.79 12.99 -11.94
CA ASN A 4 -15.77 12.30 -11.16
C ASN A 4 -14.73 11.59 -12.05
N ILE A 5 -13.58 11.21 -11.49
CA ILE A 5 -12.50 10.59 -12.28
C ILE A 5 -12.92 9.29 -12.98
N GLY A 6 -13.67 8.43 -12.30
CA GLY A 6 -14.21 7.20 -12.92
C GLY A 6 -15.08 7.47 -14.15
N TRP A 7 -15.95 8.47 -14.10
CA TRP A 7 -16.76 8.91 -15.24
C TRP A 7 -15.90 9.56 -16.33
N LYS A 8 -14.91 10.37 -15.96
CA LYS A 8 -13.95 10.95 -16.90
C LYS A 8 -13.19 9.88 -17.67
N TYR A 9 -12.79 8.80 -16.99
CA TYR A 9 -12.07 7.68 -17.59
C TYR A 9 -12.97 6.78 -18.44
N TYR A 10 -14.10 6.31 -17.93
CA TYR A 10 -14.90 5.30 -18.64
C TYR A 10 -15.94 5.86 -19.61
N LYS A 11 -16.32 7.14 -19.49
CA LYS A 11 -17.39 7.75 -20.30
C LYS A 11 -16.91 8.94 -21.09
N ASP A 12 -16.41 9.99 -20.42
CA ASP A 12 -15.99 11.22 -21.10
C ASP A 12 -14.77 11.00 -22.02
N TYR A 13 -13.91 10.04 -21.70
CA TYR A 13 -12.74 9.69 -22.47
C TYR A 13 -13.05 9.38 -23.94
N TYR A 14 -14.17 8.68 -24.18
CA TYR A 14 -14.66 8.32 -25.50
C TYR A 14 -15.77 9.25 -26.01
N HIS A 15 -16.20 10.22 -25.21
CA HIS A 15 -17.27 11.14 -25.60
C HIS A 15 -16.83 12.02 -26.77
N GLY A 16 -17.60 11.98 -27.86
CA GLY A 16 -17.29 12.69 -29.10
C GLY A 16 -16.29 11.98 -30.02
N PHE A 17 -15.84 10.77 -29.66
CA PHE A 17 -14.95 9.98 -30.51
C PHE A 17 -15.73 9.33 -31.66
N ASP A 18 -15.49 9.79 -32.90
CA ASP A 18 -16.03 9.17 -34.11
C ASP A 18 -15.24 7.90 -34.52
N PHE A 19 -15.80 6.74 -34.19
CA PHE A 19 -15.27 5.42 -34.54
C PHE A 19 -15.20 5.15 -36.05
N LYS A 20 -16.05 5.79 -36.86
CA LYS A 20 -16.02 5.63 -38.32
C LYS A 20 -14.84 6.39 -38.92
N ARG A 21 -14.57 7.59 -38.39
CA ARG A 21 -13.41 8.42 -38.78
C ARG A 21 -12.08 7.83 -38.29
N ALA A 22 -12.09 7.15 -37.15
CA ALA A 22 -10.90 6.55 -36.54
C ALA A 22 -10.37 5.28 -37.25
N GLY A 23 -10.81 4.97 -38.48
CA GLY A 23 -10.29 3.83 -39.26
C GLY A 23 -8.77 3.87 -39.50
N LYS A 24 -8.22 2.77 -40.06
CA LYS A 24 -6.78 2.58 -40.31
C LYS A 24 -6.17 3.80 -41.04
N GLY A 25 -5.20 4.47 -40.42
CA GLY A 25 -4.40 5.56 -41.01
C GLY A 25 -4.69 6.97 -40.51
N ASN A 26 -5.66 7.18 -39.61
CA ASN A 26 -5.98 8.49 -39.03
C ASN A 26 -5.44 8.69 -37.61
N ASP A 27 -4.20 8.29 -37.38
CA ASP A 27 -3.57 8.27 -36.04
C ASP A 27 -3.52 9.68 -35.42
N THR A 28 -3.31 10.73 -36.23
CA THR A 28 -3.35 12.13 -35.78
C THR A 28 -4.68 12.51 -35.13
N TYR A 29 -5.81 12.14 -35.75
CA TYR A 29 -7.14 12.42 -35.19
C TYR A 29 -7.36 11.68 -33.86
N GLN A 30 -6.91 10.43 -33.79
CA GLN A 30 -7.04 9.62 -32.57
C GLN A 30 -6.22 10.24 -31.43
N GLU A 31 -4.97 10.59 -31.69
CA GLU A 31 -4.10 11.24 -30.70
C GLU A 31 -4.61 12.61 -30.26
N ASP A 32 -5.06 13.44 -31.20
CA ASP A 32 -5.61 14.76 -30.92
C ASP A 32 -6.87 14.69 -30.05
N HIS A 33 -7.67 13.63 -30.18
CA HIS A 33 -8.82 13.38 -29.32
C HIS A 33 -8.41 12.98 -27.89
N PHE A 34 -7.51 12.00 -27.74
CA PHE A 34 -7.17 11.45 -26.43
C PHE A 34 -6.17 12.29 -25.64
N LYS A 35 -5.32 13.10 -26.29
CA LYS A 35 -4.33 13.95 -25.62
C LYS A 35 -4.94 14.91 -24.59
N PRO A 36 -5.97 15.74 -24.89
CA PRO A 36 -6.58 16.60 -23.90
C PRO A 36 -7.30 15.82 -22.79
N LYS A 37 -7.87 14.64 -23.09
CA LYS A 37 -8.52 13.77 -22.08
C LYS A 37 -7.49 13.20 -21.10
N ASN A 38 -6.35 12.74 -21.59
CA ASN A 38 -5.23 12.28 -20.77
C ASN A 38 -4.73 13.41 -19.86
N GLU A 39 -4.54 14.61 -20.40
CA GLU A 39 -4.07 15.76 -19.62
C GLU A 39 -5.08 16.15 -18.53
N ALA A 40 -6.37 16.16 -18.85
CA ALA A 40 -7.43 16.45 -17.89
C ALA A 40 -7.48 15.44 -16.73
N ILE A 41 -7.14 14.17 -16.95
CA ILE A 41 -7.07 13.15 -15.88
C ILE A 41 -5.80 13.33 -15.04
N ARG A 42 -4.66 13.62 -15.66
CA ARG A 42 -3.37 13.84 -14.99
C ARG A 42 -3.36 15.03 -14.05
N GLN A 43 -4.16 16.05 -14.34
CA GLN A 43 -4.24 17.28 -13.56
C GLN A 43 -5.19 17.18 -12.35
N LEU A 44 -5.86 16.05 -12.15
CA LEU A 44 -6.79 15.88 -11.03
C LEU A 44 -6.05 15.85 -9.69
N LEU A 45 -6.56 16.63 -8.75
CA LEU A 45 -6.06 16.69 -7.37
C LEU A 45 -6.94 15.84 -6.46
N LEU A 46 -6.32 15.09 -5.55
CA LEU A 46 -7.03 14.20 -4.62
C LEU A 46 -7.91 14.97 -3.64
N GLN A 47 -7.44 16.14 -3.20
CA GLN A 47 -8.15 17.03 -2.27
C GLN A 47 -9.49 17.56 -2.83
N ASP A 48 -9.62 17.63 -4.15
CA ASP A 48 -10.85 18.06 -4.82
C ASP A 48 -11.84 16.89 -5.01
N GLN A 49 -11.44 15.67 -4.64
CA GLN A 49 -12.26 14.47 -4.71
C GLN A 49 -12.89 14.18 -3.34
N PRO A 50 -14.01 13.43 -3.28
CA PRO A 50 -14.68 13.08 -2.02
C PRO A 50 -13.94 12.02 -1.20
N ALA A 51 -12.61 12.06 -1.12
CA ALA A 51 -11.78 11.08 -0.43
C ALA A 51 -12.07 11.03 1.08
N GLY A 52 -12.32 12.20 1.69
CA GLY A 52 -12.66 12.32 3.11
C GLY A 52 -13.99 11.64 3.50
N LEU A 53 -14.89 11.41 2.54
CA LEU A 53 -16.21 10.80 2.79
C LEU A 53 -16.19 9.27 2.83
N LEU A 54 -15.10 8.65 2.39
CA LEU A 54 -14.99 7.19 2.26
C LEU A 54 -14.29 6.52 3.44
N GLY A 55 -13.76 7.33 4.38
CA GLY A 55 -13.31 6.85 5.68
C GLY A 55 -14.51 6.43 6.52
N LEU A 56 -14.58 5.15 6.88
CA LEU A 56 -15.56 4.64 7.81
C LEU A 56 -15.22 5.16 9.22
N GLY A 57 -16.24 5.53 9.99
CA GLY A 57 -16.08 6.04 11.35
C GLY A 57 -17.07 5.38 12.31
N PHE A 58 -16.82 4.13 12.69
CA PHE A 58 -17.64 3.40 13.66
C PHE A 58 -16.79 2.62 14.67
N GLN A 59 -17.37 2.30 15.84
CA GLN A 59 -16.67 1.57 16.91
C GLN A 59 -16.19 0.19 16.46
N GLY A 60 -14.94 -0.15 16.78
CA GLY A 60 -14.32 -1.43 16.40
C GLY A 60 -13.80 -1.48 14.96
N LEU A 61 -13.72 -0.34 14.27
CA LEU A 61 -12.97 -0.23 13.02
C LEU A 61 -11.46 -0.17 13.32
N SER A 62 -10.71 -1.00 12.62
CA SER A 62 -9.25 -0.96 12.56
C SER A 62 -8.81 -0.40 11.21
N THR A 63 -7.96 0.61 11.22
CA THR A 63 -7.43 1.24 10.00
C THR A 63 -5.94 1.04 9.91
N LEU A 64 -5.45 0.90 8.68
CA LEU A 64 -4.02 0.85 8.37
C LEU A 64 -3.75 1.76 7.18
N GLU A 65 -2.85 2.71 7.36
CA GLU A 65 -2.43 3.62 6.29
C GLU A 65 -1.08 3.18 5.76
N LEU A 66 -0.99 2.94 4.45
CA LEU A 66 0.24 2.55 3.77
C LEU A 66 0.40 3.39 2.50
N GLU A 67 1.63 3.75 2.18
CA GLU A 67 1.97 4.62 1.07
C GLU A 67 2.46 3.81 -0.14
N THR A 68 2.00 4.16 -1.35
CA THR A 68 2.48 3.53 -2.59
C THR A 68 3.91 3.94 -2.90
N THR A 69 4.75 2.98 -3.31
CA THR A 69 6.12 3.25 -3.74
C THR A 69 6.24 3.25 -5.26
N TYR A 70 7.41 3.60 -5.80
CA TYR A 70 7.68 3.55 -7.24
C TYR A 70 7.55 2.11 -7.78
N PRO A 71 6.90 1.88 -8.93
CA PRO A 71 6.39 2.83 -9.92
C PRO A 71 4.98 3.36 -9.68
N GLY A 72 4.31 2.98 -8.60
CA GLY A 72 2.94 3.34 -8.26
C GLY A 72 2.05 2.10 -8.19
N LEU A 73 0.74 2.29 -8.12
CA LEU A 73 -0.23 1.21 -7.97
C LEU A 73 -1.07 1.02 -9.24
N MET A 74 -1.18 -0.24 -9.65
CA MET A 74 -2.03 -0.65 -10.76
C MET A 74 -3.15 -1.56 -10.22
N SER A 75 -4.40 -1.29 -10.57
CA SER A 75 -5.56 -2.10 -10.14
C SER A 75 -6.57 -2.20 -11.28
N GLY A 76 -7.35 -3.28 -11.32
CA GLY A 76 -8.45 -3.41 -12.28
C GLY A 76 -8.03 -3.59 -13.75
N THR A 77 -6.81 -4.06 -14.03
CA THR A 77 -6.29 -4.21 -15.40
C THR A 77 -7.10 -5.17 -16.28
N GLY A 78 -7.93 -6.03 -15.67
CA GLY A 78 -8.85 -6.93 -16.38
C GLY A 78 -10.15 -6.25 -16.81
N LEU A 79 -10.39 -5.00 -16.43
CA LEU A 79 -11.55 -4.24 -16.88
C LEU A 79 -11.32 -3.71 -18.30
N SER A 80 -12.35 -3.78 -19.14
CA SER A 80 -12.28 -3.34 -20.53
C SER A 80 -12.16 -1.82 -20.61
N HIS A 81 -11.14 -1.35 -21.34
CA HIS A 81 -10.92 0.07 -21.63
C HIS A 81 -10.01 0.16 -22.86
N GLU A 82 -10.43 -0.42 -23.99
CA GLU A 82 -9.66 -0.38 -25.24
C GLU A 82 -10.56 -0.25 -26.46
N THR A 83 -10.14 0.56 -27.43
CA THR A 83 -10.73 0.72 -28.76
C THR A 83 -9.71 0.46 -29.88
N LYS A 84 -8.50 0.00 -29.53
CA LYS A 84 -7.32 -0.18 -30.40
C LYS A 84 -6.87 1.11 -31.07
N SER A 85 -7.19 2.26 -30.48
CA SER A 85 -6.86 3.58 -31.03
C SER A 85 -5.53 4.08 -30.48
N MET A 86 -4.80 4.84 -31.29
CA MET A 86 -3.56 5.50 -30.91
C MET A 86 -3.82 6.58 -29.87
N GLY A 87 -2.91 6.70 -28.90
CA GLY A 87 -2.99 7.68 -27.81
C GLY A 87 -3.94 7.33 -26.65
N GLU A 88 -4.80 6.31 -26.79
CA GLU A 88 -5.70 5.87 -25.73
C GLU A 88 -4.96 5.15 -24.58
N SER A 89 -5.55 5.15 -23.40
CA SER A 89 -5.21 4.22 -22.33
C SER A 89 -5.89 2.88 -22.61
N LYS A 90 -5.14 1.79 -22.73
CA LYS A 90 -5.62 0.49 -23.22
C LYS A 90 -6.06 -0.47 -22.13
N LEU A 91 -5.81 -0.15 -20.85
CA LEU A 91 -6.14 -1.01 -19.72
C LEU A 91 -7.15 -0.32 -18.80
N GLY A 92 -8.10 -1.09 -18.27
CA GLY A 92 -9.05 -0.58 -17.30
C GLY A 92 -8.41 -0.30 -15.94
N PHE A 93 -9.16 0.41 -15.09
CA PHE A 93 -8.78 0.72 -13.73
C PHE A 93 -9.99 0.61 -12.79
N ALA A 94 -9.79 0.12 -11.58
CA ALA A 94 -10.87 -0.04 -10.61
C ALA A 94 -11.24 1.32 -9.97
N PHE A 95 -12.45 1.81 -10.25
CA PHE A 95 -13.02 3.01 -9.66
C PHE A 95 -14.31 2.71 -8.90
N ASP A 96 -14.49 3.33 -7.74
CA ASP A 96 -15.75 3.23 -7.00
C ASP A 96 -16.85 3.96 -7.78
N HIS A 97 -18.02 3.35 -7.84
CA HIS A 97 -19.11 3.82 -8.69
C HIS A 97 -19.72 5.15 -8.23
N THR A 98 -19.61 5.46 -6.93
CA THR A 98 -20.25 6.64 -6.34
C THR A 98 -19.29 7.82 -6.29
N SER A 99 -18.14 7.63 -5.65
CA SER A 99 -17.10 8.66 -5.52
C SER A 99 -16.32 8.88 -6.80
N GLY A 100 -16.23 7.86 -7.65
CA GLY A 100 -15.35 7.82 -8.80
C GLY A 100 -13.89 7.58 -8.44
N LEU A 101 -13.50 7.53 -7.16
CA LEU A 101 -12.10 7.41 -6.74
C LEU A 101 -11.52 6.02 -7.07
N PRO A 102 -10.21 5.93 -7.36
CA PRO A 102 -9.54 4.65 -7.47
C PRO A 102 -9.63 3.93 -6.12
N TYR A 103 -9.94 2.65 -6.14
CA TYR A 103 -10.03 1.85 -4.92
C TYR A 103 -9.42 0.47 -5.11
N LEU A 104 -9.08 -0.15 -3.98
CA LEU A 104 -8.72 -1.56 -3.92
C LEU A 104 -9.90 -2.32 -3.32
N PRO A 105 -10.53 -3.23 -4.10
CA PRO A 105 -11.65 -4.01 -3.60
C PRO A 105 -11.26 -4.84 -2.37
N ALA A 106 -12.16 -4.91 -1.40
CA ALA A 106 -12.02 -5.74 -0.20
C ALA A 106 -11.73 -7.20 -0.54
N SER A 107 -12.37 -7.71 -1.61
CA SER A 107 -12.15 -9.07 -2.12
C SER A 107 -10.74 -9.28 -2.66
N SER A 108 -10.17 -8.28 -3.33
CA SER A 108 -8.79 -8.31 -3.82
C SER A 108 -7.80 -8.26 -2.66
N VAL A 109 -7.99 -7.37 -1.68
CA VAL A 109 -7.14 -7.29 -0.48
C VAL A 109 -7.20 -8.61 0.30
N LYS A 110 -8.41 -9.12 0.58
CA LYS A 110 -8.62 -10.41 1.25
C LYS A 110 -7.98 -11.55 0.46
N GLY A 111 -8.10 -11.53 -0.86
CA GLY A 111 -7.53 -12.52 -1.77
C GLY A 111 -6.00 -12.57 -1.73
N VAL A 112 -5.34 -11.40 -1.78
CA VAL A 112 -3.88 -11.29 -1.67
C VAL A 112 -3.41 -11.83 -0.31
N LEU A 113 -4.03 -11.38 0.78
CA LEU A 113 -3.67 -11.85 2.12
C LEU A 113 -3.84 -13.36 2.26
N ARG A 114 -5.02 -13.89 1.89
CA ARG A 114 -5.29 -15.33 1.89
C ARG A 114 -4.31 -16.11 1.00
N SER A 115 -3.84 -15.52 -0.09
CA SER A 115 -2.95 -16.20 -1.02
C SER A 115 -1.59 -16.56 -0.41
N MET A 116 -1.14 -15.78 0.57
CA MET A 116 0.13 -15.98 1.28
C MET A 116 0.08 -17.13 2.29
N PHE A 117 -1.13 -17.52 2.71
CA PHE A 117 -1.33 -18.67 3.58
C PHE A 117 -1.14 -20.00 2.83
N PRO A 118 -0.93 -21.12 3.57
CA PRO A 118 -0.76 -22.44 2.97
C PRO A 118 -1.93 -22.92 2.08
N GLN A 119 -3.13 -22.36 2.23
CA GLN A 119 -4.32 -22.67 1.42
C GLN A 119 -4.77 -24.13 1.52
N ARG A 120 -4.65 -24.74 2.70
CA ARG A 120 -5.04 -26.15 2.93
C ARG A 120 -6.55 -26.39 2.73
N VAL A 121 -7.36 -25.37 2.97
CA VAL A 121 -8.83 -25.48 3.10
C VAL A 121 -9.56 -25.38 1.75
N ASN A 122 -8.89 -24.94 0.68
CA ASN A 122 -9.56 -24.65 -0.57
C ASN A 122 -10.10 -25.95 -1.23
N ARG A 123 -11.42 -26.14 -1.15
CA ARG A 123 -12.13 -27.43 -1.38
C ARG A 123 -12.02 -28.01 -2.79
N GLN A 124 -11.51 -27.29 -3.80
CA GLN A 124 -11.69 -27.71 -5.21
C GLN A 124 -10.44 -27.66 -6.14
N LYS A 125 -9.28 -27.22 -5.68
CA LYS A 125 -8.04 -27.17 -6.50
C LYS A 125 -6.84 -27.38 -5.56
N ALA A 126 -5.80 -28.15 -5.81
CA ALA A 126 -5.39 -29.06 -6.86
C ALA A 126 -4.12 -29.77 -6.30
N PRO A 127 -3.79 -31.00 -6.73
CA PRO A 127 -2.50 -31.64 -6.39
C PRO A 127 -1.26 -30.75 -6.67
N LYS A 128 -1.39 -29.72 -7.52
CA LYS A 128 -0.35 -28.72 -7.87
C LYS A 128 0.00 -27.70 -6.76
N LEU A 129 -0.76 -27.62 -5.67
CA LEU A 129 -0.51 -26.69 -4.54
C LEU A 129 0.33 -27.32 -3.40
N LYS A 130 0.98 -28.46 -3.65
CA LYS A 130 1.97 -29.02 -2.72
C LYS A 130 3.31 -28.28 -2.84
N GLU A 131 3.69 -27.86 -4.04
CA GLU A 131 4.89 -27.05 -4.28
C GLU A 131 4.73 -25.67 -3.65
N GLY A 132 5.74 -25.21 -2.91
CA GLY A 132 5.72 -23.89 -2.26
C GLY A 132 5.04 -23.86 -0.89
N ARG A 133 4.36 -24.93 -0.45
CA ARG A 133 3.59 -24.91 0.81
C ARG A 133 4.48 -24.73 2.03
N GLU A 134 5.60 -25.45 2.08
CA GLU A 134 6.58 -25.34 3.17
C GLU A 134 7.16 -23.92 3.25
N GLN A 135 7.43 -23.29 2.09
CA GLN A 135 7.89 -21.91 2.00
C GLN A 135 6.83 -20.94 2.52
N ARG A 136 5.55 -21.18 2.27
CA ARG A 136 4.45 -20.37 2.85
C ARG A 136 4.36 -20.51 4.36
N TYR A 137 4.54 -21.72 4.90
CA TYR A 137 4.62 -21.89 6.36
C TYR A 137 5.80 -21.11 6.96
N LYS A 138 6.99 -21.20 6.35
CA LYS A 138 8.18 -20.47 6.79
C LYS A 138 7.97 -18.95 6.72
N LEU A 139 7.37 -18.46 5.64
CA LEU A 139 7.02 -17.05 5.49
C LEU A 139 6.01 -16.61 6.56
N MET A 140 4.90 -17.35 6.73
CA MET A 140 3.89 -17.02 7.75
C MET A 140 4.46 -17.05 9.15
N TYR A 141 5.33 -17.99 9.47
CA TYR A 141 6.01 -18.03 10.75
C TYR A 141 6.86 -16.76 10.96
N TYR A 142 7.65 -16.36 9.97
CA TYR A 142 8.44 -15.12 10.02
C TYR A 142 7.54 -13.88 10.22
N LEU A 143 6.47 -13.74 9.43
CA LEU A 143 5.58 -12.57 9.54
C LEU A 143 4.81 -12.56 10.87
N LEU A 144 4.40 -13.73 11.38
CA LEU A 144 3.78 -13.85 12.70
C LEU A 144 4.75 -13.43 13.79
N GLN A 145 6.00 -13.87 13.75
CA GLN A 145 7.02 -13.47 14.71
C GLN A 145 7.24 -11.95 14.69
N GLN A 146 7.24 -11.31 13.51
CA GLN A 146 7.32 -9.84 13.42
C GLN A 146 6.06 -9.15 13.99
N ALA A 147 4.89 -9.75 13.84
CA ALA A 147 3.63 -9.18 14.30
C ALA A 147 3.35 -9.38 15.80
N THR A 148 3.82 -10.49 16.40
CA THR A 148 3.48 -10.89 17.77
C THR A 148 4.68 -10.96 18.71
N GLN A 149 5.90 -10.99 18.18
CA GLN A 149 7.15 -11.28 18.92
C GLN A 149 7.21 -12.68 19.54
N TRP A 150 6.31 -13.59 19.13
CA TRP A 150 6.31 -14.97 19.62
C TRP A 150 7.22 -15.87 18.78
N ASP A 151 7.92 -16.77 19.47
CA ASP A 151 8.61 -17.89 18.87
C ASP A 151 7.68 -19.11 18.72
N GLU A 152 8.22 -20.25 18.30
CA GLU A 152 7.45 -21.47 18.06
C GLU A 152 6.78 -21.98 19.34
N GLN A 153 7.44 -21.83 20.49
CA GLN A 153 6.90 -22.23 21.78
C GLN A 153 5.74 -21.30 22.18
N GLY A 154 5.89 -19.99 22.00
CA GLY A 154 4.84 -19.01 22.24
C GLY A 154 3.60 -19.25 21.38
N LEU A 155 3.77 -19.58 20.09
CA LEU A 155 2.65 -19.92 19.22
C LEU A 155 1.92 -21.20 19.68
N LYS A 156 2.66 -22.23 20.11
CA LYS A 156 2.08 -23.47 20.66
C LYS A 156 1.32 -23.19 21.95
N GLN A 157 1.93 -22.46 22.89
CA GLN A 157 1.30 -22.07 24.15
C GLN A 157 0.02 -21.25 23.90
N ARG A 158 0.06 -20.32 22.94
CA ARG A 158 -1.12 -19.54 22.57
C ARG A 158 -2.23 -20.43 22.03
N LEU A 159 -1.92 -21.37 21.14
CA LEU A 159 -2.91 -22.30 20.60
C LEU A 159 -3.53 -23.14 21.71
N THR A 160 -2.71 -23.72 22.59
CA THR A 160 -3.17 -24.52 23.72
C THR A 160 -4.11 -23.71 24.61
N SER A 161 -3.68 -22.54 25.06
CA SER A 161 -4.50 -21.66 25.90
C SER A 161 -5.82 -21.27 25.20
N TRP A 162 -5.78 -21.00 23.89
CA TRP A 162 -6.98 -20.65 23.13
C TRP A 162 -7.97 -21.81 22.98
N LEU A 163 -7.49 -23.06 22.84
CA LEU A 163 -8.34 -24.24 22.83
C LEU A 163 -8.93 -24.53 24.22
N GLU A 164 -8.14 -24.39 25.28
CA GLU A 164 -8.59 -24.58 26.67
C GLU A 164 -9.72 -23.61 27.04
N THR A 165 -9.66 -22.35 26.57
CA THR A 165 -10.77 -21.38 26.79
C THR A 165 -12.12 -21.81 26.19
N ARG A 166 -12.12 -22.82 25.31
CA ARG A 166 -13.31 -23.41 24.67
C ARG A 166 -13.66 -24.79 25.24
N GLY A 167 -12.97 -25.24 26.29
CA GLY A 167 -13.16 -26.60 26.84
C GLY A 167 -12.60 -27.70 25.94
N ILE A 168 -11.70 -27.37 25.01
CA ILE A 168 -11.05 -28.35 24.13
C ILE A 168 -9.69 -28.72 24.74
N GLU A 169 -9.43 -30.03 24.88
CA GLU A 169 -8.18 -30.51 25.46
C GLU A 169 -6.95 -30.07 24.67
N ALA A 170 -5.89 -29.67 25.38
CA ALA A 170 -4.63 -29.20 24.82
C ALA A 170 -3.96 -30.16 23.81
N GLY A 171 -4.23 -31.46 23.92
CA GLY A 171 -3.71 -32.50 23.03
C GLY A 171 -4.56 -32.77 21.78
N TYR A 172 -5.74 -32.16 21.67
CA TYR A 172 -6.64 -32.40 20.56
C TYR A 172 -6.08 -31.82 19.25
N ALA A 173 -6.00 -32.65 18.21
CA ALA A 173 -5.51 -32.25 16.90
C ALA A 173 -6.66 -32.25 15.88
N PHE A 174 -7.04 -31.06 15.40
CA PHE A 174 -7.95 -30.94 14.26
C PHE A 174 -7.27 -31.50 13.00
N GLN A 175 -8.03 -32.26 12.20
CA GLN A 175 -7.50 -32.87 10.99
C GLN A 175 -8.32 -32.47 9.76
N LEU A 176 -7.62 -32.25 8.65
CA LEU A 176 -8.23 -32.06 7.34
C LEU A 176 -7.55 -33.00 6.34
N LYS A 177 -8.32 -33.88 5.70
CA LYS A 177 -7.79 -34.89 4.76
C LYS A 177 -6.66 -35.76 5.34
N GLY A 178 -6.73 -36.08 6.64
CA GLY A 178 -5.76 -36.92 7.34
C GLY A 178 -4.48 -36.22 7.79
N GLU A 179 -4.33 -34.91 7.56
CA GLU A 179 -3.21 -34.11 8.05
C GLU A 179 -3.66 -33.26 9.24
N ALA A 180 -2.83 -33.21 10.29
CA ALA A 180 -3.08 -32.35 11.45
C ALA A 180 -2.94 -30.86 11.07
N LEU A 181 -3.89 -30.05 11.56
CA LEU A 181 -3.91 -28.60 11.40
C LEU A 181 -3.09 -27.95 12.51
N GLY A 182 -2.19 -27.05 12.11
CA GLY A 182 -1.39 -26.25 13.05
C GLY A 182 -1.99 -24.87 13.29
N PHE A 183 -1.28 -24.06 14.08
CA PHE A 183 -1.63 -22.66 14.39
C PHE A 183 -1.98 -21.85 13.13
N ILE A 184 -1.13 -21.89 12.10
CA ILE A 184 -1.31 -21.12 10.86
C ILE A 184 -2.55 -21.56 10.09
N ASP A 185 -2.88 -22.86 10.13
CA ASP A 185 -4.05 -23.39 9.42
C ASP A 185 -5.35 -22.95 10.10
N LEU A 186 -5.38 -23.00 11.44
CA LEU A 186 -6.51 -22.52 12.23
C LEU A 186 -6.68 -21.01 12.10
N LEU A 187 -5.58 -20.26 12.06
CA LEU A 187 -5.60 -18.82 11.80
C LEU A 187 -6.17 -18.50 10.40
N GLU A 188 -5.78 -19.28 9.38
CA GLU A 188 -6.31 -19.13 8.02
C GLU A 188 -7.83 -19.32 7.99
N LEU A 189 -8.31 -20.39 8.64
CA LEU A 189 -9.74 -20.70 8.77
C LEU A 189 -10.50 -19.59 9.49
N GLU A 190 -9.97 -19.10 10.59
CA GLU A 190 -10.60 -18.08 11.40
C GLU A 190 -10.71 -16.75 10.62
N MET A 191 -9.60 -16.26 10.06
CA MET A 191 -9.53 -14.96 9.41
C MET A 191 -10.29 -14.90 8.08
N PHE A 192 -10.26 -15.96 7.27
CA PHE A 192 -10.77 -15.90 5.90
C PHE A 192 -12.07 -16.67 5.69
N GLU A 193 -12.24 -17.81 6.35
CA GLU A 193 -13.46 -18.63 6.23
C GLU A 193 -14.47 -18.34 7.33
N GLY A 194 -14.03 -17.72 8.44
CA GLY A 194 -14.83 -17.57 9.63
C GLY A 194 -15.17 -18.91 10.24
N ILE A 195 -14.22 -19.84 10.27
CA ILE A 195 -14.36 -21.17 10.86
C ILE A 195 -13.43 -21.26 12.06
N GLN A 196 -13.93 -21.73 13.20
CA GLN A 196 -13.09 -21.97 14.39
C GLN A 196 -13.46 -23.28 15.09
N PRO A 197 -12.54 -23.85 15.87
CA PRO A 197 -12.82 -24.89 16.86
C PRO A 197 -13.93 -24.49 17.82
N ASP A 198 -14.87 -25.41 18.06
CA ASP A 198 -15.88 -25.31 19.11
C ASP A 198 -16.39 -26.71 19.50
N LEU A 199 -17.09 -26.83 20.62
CA LEU A 199 -17.69 -28.08 21.08
C LEU A 199 -19.09 -28.27 20.48
N VAL A 200 -19.37 -29.46 19.97
CA VAL A 200 -20.69 -29.86 19.47
C VAL A 200 -21.18 -31.05 20.27
N GLU A 201 -22.44 -30.99 20.71
CA GLU A 201 -23.10 -32.13 21.32
C GLU A 201 -23.44 -33.19 20.25
N LYS A 202 -22.86 -34.38 20.41
CA LYS A 202 -23.12 -35.54 19.56
C LYS A 202 -23.29 -36.78 20.42
N LYS A 203 -24.47 -37.39 20.35
CA LYS A 203 -24.79 -38.62 21.09
C LYS A 203 -24.43 -38.50 22.58
N GLU A 204 -24.87 -37.42 23.23
CA GLU A 204 -24.64 -37.15 24.66
C GLU A 204 -23.18 -36.87 25.05
N GLU A 205 -22.26 -36.73 24.09
CA GLU A 205 -20.86 -36.34 24.29
C GLU A 205 -20.57 -34.99 23.61
N LEU A 206 -19.73 -34.15 24.24
CA LEU A 206 -19.21 -32.92 23.63
C LEU A 206 -17.94 -33.23 22.85
N LEU A 207 -17.98 -33.07 21.54
CA LEU A 207 -16.85 -33.34 20.65
C LEU A 207 -16.37 -32.06 19.96
N PRO A 208 -15.04 -31.80 19.92
CA PRO A 208 -14.50 -30.64 19.21
C PRO A 208 -14.68 -30.75 17.69
N GLU A 209 -15.25 -29.72 17.06
CA GLU A 209 -15.41 -29.62 15.60
C GLU A 209 -15.03 -28.23 15.07
N LEU A 210 -14.77 -28.15 13.77
CA LEU A 210 -14.57 -26.88 13.07
C LEU A 210 -15.92 -26.32 12.61
N LEU A 211 -16.37 -25.24 13.25
CA LEU A 211 -17.69 -24.67 13.02
C LEU A 211 -17.64 -23.29 12.35
N PRO A 212 -18.57 -23.01 11.41
CA PRO A 212 -18.70 -21.68 10.85
C PRO A 212 -19.26 -20.70 11.89
N GLN A 213 -18.69 -19.51 11.93
CA GLN A 213 -19.12 -18.40 12.77
C GLN A 213 -20.27 -17.62 12.13
N SER A 214 -21.08 -16.94 12.94
CA SER A 214 -22.05 -15.96 12.42
C SER A 214 -21.32 -14.85 11.66
N VAL A 215 -21.96 -14.23 10.67
CA VAL A 215 -21.34 -13.15 9.87
C VAL A 215 -20.84 -11.99 10.77
N TYR A 216 -21.52 -11.74 11.88
CA TYR A 216 -21.16 -10.66 12.83
C TYR A 216 -19.94 -10.98 13.70
N ALA A 217 -19.59 -12.26 13.84
CA ALA A 217 -18.44 -12.74 14.61
C ALA A 217 -17.18 -12.95 13.74
N ARG A 218 -17.26 -12.66 12.44
CA ARG A 218 -16.13 -12.81 11.50
C ARG A 218 -15.36 -11.51 11.32
N ASP A 219 -14.12 -11.66 10.87
CA ASP A 219 -13.33 -10.55 10.36
C ASP A 219 -13.95 -10.03 9.04
N ILE A 220 -14.15 -8.71 8.96
CA ILE A 220 -14.70 -8.05 7.76
C ILE A 220 -13.62 -7.16 7.15
N PHE A 221 -13.40 -7.35 5.86
CA PHE A 221 -12.50 -6.54 5.04
C PHE A 221 -13.36 -5.52 4.28
N PHE A 222 -12.97 -4.25 4.33
CA PHE A 222 -13.60 -3.19 3.53
C PHE A 222 -12.66 -2.74 2.42
N ASP A 223 -13.22 -1.99 1.48
CA ASP A 223 -12.47 -1.39 0.39
C ASP A 223 -11.44 -0.39 0.93
N ALA A 224 -10.29 -0.33 0.27
CA ALA A 224 -9.24 0.64 0.58
C ALA A 224 -9.25 1.78 -0.42
N TYR A 225 -9.10 3.00 0.09
CA TYR A 225 -9.21 4.25 -0.68
C TYR A 225 -7.98 5.13 -0.48
N PRO A 226 -7.63 5.97 -1.47
CA PRO A 226 -6.60 6.98 -1.29
C PRO A 226 -7.05 8.01 -0.25
N ALA A 227 -6.20 8.26 0.74
CA ALA A 227 -6.43 9.21 1.83
C ALA A 227 -5.62 10.51 1.62
N GLU A 228 -4.40 10.42 1.10
CA GLU A 228 -3.50 11.55 0.94
C GLU A 228 -2.58 11.36 -0.28
N SER A 229 -2.18 12.45 -0.94
CA SER A 229 -1.09 12.46 -1.93
C SER A 229 0.00 13.45 -1.49
N ARG A 230 1.22 12.97 -1.31
CA ARG A 230 2.28 13.70 -0.58
C ARG A 230 3.33 14.38 -1.43
N LYS A 231 3.66 13.87 -2.63
CA LYS A 231 4.82 14.34 -3.42
C LYS A 231 4.47 15.09 -4.71
N HIS A 232 3.23 15.00 -5.19
CA HIS A 232 2.87 15.44 -6.55
C HIS A 232 1.93 16.65 -6.60
N GLY A 233 2.02 17.54 -5.60
CA GLY A 233 1.17 18.74 -5.52
C GLY A 233 -0.32 18.39 -5.43
N GLY A 234 -0.65 17.30 -4.73
CA GLY A 234 -2.02 16.78 -4.62
C GLY A 234 -2.46 15.85 -5.76
N ARG A 235 -1.72 15.74 -6.87
CA ARG A 235 -2.02 14.77 -7.94
C ARG A 235 -1.83 13.34 -7.45
N PHE A 236 -2.68 12.42 -7.89
CA PHE A 236 -2.67 11.03 -7.38
C PHE A 236 -2.74 9.97 -8.47
N VAL A 237 -2.92 10.36 -9.74
CA VAL A 237 -2.96 9.45 -10.89
C VAL A 237 -2.10 9.97 -12.02
N ASP A 238 -1.56 9.06 -12.82
CA ASP A 238 -0.86 9.36 -14.06
C ASP A 238 -0.95 8.17 -15.02
N PHE A 239 -0.52 8.36 -16.25
CA PHE A 239 -0.38 7.31 -17.25
C PHE A 239 1.06 6.83 -17.33
N ASP A 240 1.21 5.52 -17.47
CA ASP A 240 2.48 4.84 -17.72
C ASP A 240 2.35 3.93 -18.95
N PHE A 241 3.44 3.29 -19.37
CA PHE A 241 3.52 2.46 -20.57
C PHE A 241 4.12 1.09 -20.26
N ILE A 242 3.52 0.04 -20.82
CA ILE A 242 4.16 -1.27 -20.96
C ILE A 242 4.53 -1.39 -22.44
N THR A 243 5.78 -1.75 -22.72
CA THR A 243 6.32 -1.87 -24.07
C THR A 243 6.73 -3.32 -24.34
N PRO A 244 5.78 -4.24 -24.59
CA PRO A 244 6.13 -5.57 -25.02
C PRO A 244 6.81 -5.49 -26.40
N HIS A 245 7.84 -6.32 -26.57
CA HIS A 245 8.41 -6.61 -27.86
C HIS A 245 7.83 -7.94 -28.29
N LYS A 246 7.04 -7.93 -29.37
CA LYS A 246 6.41 -9.13 -29.90
C LYS A 246 6.60 -9.15 -31.41
N HIS A 247 7.25 -10.17 -31.91
CA HIS A 247 7.31 -10.46 -33.33
C HIS A 247 5.97 -11.09 -33.77
N GLU A 248 5.52 -10.81 -34.99
CA GLU A 248 4.20 -11.27 -35.47
C GLU A 248 4.13 -12.80 -35.63
N ASP A 249 5.25 -13.41 -36.05
CA ASP A 249 5.29 -14.81 -36.47
C ASP A 249 6.22 -15.73 -35.65
N ASP A 250 7.15 -15.18 -34.85
CA ASP A 250 8.19 -15.98 -34.16
C ASP A 250 8.63 -15.36 -32.83
N GLU A 251 8.22 -15.96 -31.71
CA GLU A 251 8.55 -15.51 -30.36
C GLU A 251 10.07 -15.44 -30.09
N ASN A 252 10.90 -16.21 -30.81
CA ASN A 252 12.36 -16.13 -30.63
C ASN A 252 12.96 -14.82 -31.17
N LEU A 253 12.23 -14.14 -32.05
CA LEU A 253 12.60 -12.85 -32.61
C LEU A 253 12.05 -11.67 -31.79
N ASP A 254 11.28 -11.93 -30.72
CA ASP A 254 10.74 -10.90 -29.83
C ASP A 254 11.79 -9.88 -29.38
N PRO A 255 13.03 -10.25 -28.97
CA PRO A 255 14.04 -9.27 -28.56
C PRO A 255 14.44 -8.26 -29.65
N PHE A 256 14.21 -8.60 -30.92
CA PHE A 256 14.54 -7.76 -32.08
C PHE A 256 13.31 -7.06 -32.66
N ALA A 257 12.11 -7.35 -32.16
CA ALA A 257 10.88 -6.69 -32.59
C ALA A 257 10.80 -5.27 -32.03
N ASN A 258 10.17 -4.37 -32.79
CA ASN A 258 9.92 -3.02 -32.33
C ASN A 258 8.96 -3.03 -31.12
N PRO A 259 9.22 -2.22 -30.08
CA PRO A 259 8.34 -2.15 -28.92
C PRO A 259 6.97 -1.60 -29.33
N THR A 260 5.90 -2.15 -28.75
CA THR A 260 4.53 -1.66 -28.97
C THR A 260 4.00 -0.97 -27.72
N PRO A 261 4.06 0.37 -27.57
CA PRO A 261 3.61 1.03 -26.35
C PRO A 261 2.12 0.78 -26.04
N ILE A 262 1.88 0.31 -24.82
CA ILE A 262 0.54 0.12 -24.24
C ILE A 262 0.44 1.08 -23.06
N LYS A 263 -0.22 2.22 -23.29
CA LYS A 263 -0.51 3.21 -22.25
C LYS A 263 -1.56 2.67 -21.29
N PHE A 264 -1.40 2.92 -19.99
CA PHE A 264 -2.39 2.58 -18.98
C PHE A 264 -2.38 3.60 -17.84
N LEU A 265 -3.50 3.68 -17.11
CA LEU A 265 -3.61 4.51 -15.92
C LEU A 265 -3.01 3.79 -14.69
N LYS A 266 -2.30 4.53 -13.86
CA LYS A 266 -1.82 4.11 -12.54
C LYS A 266 -2.12 5.16 -11.49
N VAL A 267 -2.15 4.73 -10.23
CA VAL A 267 -2.01 5.63 -9.09
C VAL A 267 -0.54 5.93 -8.87
N LEU A 268 -0.21 7.19 -8.63
CA LEU A 268 1.16 7.66 -8.46
C LEU A 268 1.81 7.07 -7.17
N PRO A 269 3.15 7.07 -7.09
CA PRO A 269 3.86 6.91 -5.82
C PRO A 269 3.50 8.01 -4.82
N ALA A 270 3.83 7.80 -3.54
CA ALA A 270 3.56 8.73 -2.45
C ALA A 270 2.07 9.04 -2.26
N VAL A 271 1.19 8.10 -2.63
CA VAL A 271 -0.25 8.14 -2.35
C VAL A 271 -0.53 7.19 -1.19
N VAL A 272 -1.05 7.74 -0.10
CA VAL A 272 -1.43 6.97 1.09
C VAL A 272 -2.78 6.32 0.84
N PHE A 273 -2.86 5.00 0.97
CA PHE A 273 -4.09 4.23 0.99
C PHE A 273 -4.48 3.88 2.42
N ARG A 274 -5.75 4.11 2.74
CA ARG A 274 -6.35 3.67 4.00
C ARG A 274 -7.05 2.33 3.79
N PHE A 275 -6.48 1.29 4.37
CA PHE A 275 -7.08 -0.03 4.49
C PHE A 275 -7.95 -0.08 5.75
N GLN A 276 -9.10 -0.72 5.64
CA GLN A 276 -10.15 -0.66 6.64
C GLN A 276 -10.66 -2.06 6.96
N PHE A 277 -10.74 -2.39 8.24
CA PHE A 277 -11.10 -3.72 8.71
C PHE A 277 -11.99 -3.64 9.95
N ARG A 278 -12.84 -4.64 10.14
CA ARG A 278 -13.46 -4.95 11.43
C ARG A 278 -12.92 -6.29 11.89
N LEU A 279 -11.94 -6.24 12.77
CA LEU A 279 -11.23 -7.42 13.26
C LEU A 279 -11.80 -7.86 14.61
N LYS A 280 -11.92 -9.17 14.81
CA LYS A 280 -12.40 -9.80 16.04
C LYS A 280 -11.25 -10.48 16.75
N ASP A 281 -11.30 -10.48 18.08
CA ASP A 281 -10.38 -11.28 18.89
C ASP A 281 -10.66 -12.77 18.70
N GLY A 282 -9.61 -13.55 18.58
CA GLY A 282 -9.67 -15.00 18.46
C GLY A 282 -8.30 -15.60 18.73
N LEU A 283 -7.78 -16.44 17.83
CA LEU A 283 -6.47 -17.05 18.00
C LEU A 283 -5.38 -15.99 18.14
N LEU A 284 -5.51 -14.91 17.37
CA LEU A 284 -4.82 -13.64 17.56
C LEU A 284 -5.79 -12.56 18.04
N SER A 285 -5.30 -11.59 18.80
CA SER A 285 -6.07 -10.38 19.08
C SER A 285 -6.28 -9.55 17.81
N ALA A 286 -7.30 -8.70 17.77
CA ALA A 286 -7.55 -7.78 16.66
C ALA A 286 -6.32 -6.92 16.34
N HIS A 287 -5.59 -6.49 17.36
CA HIS A 287 -4.35 -5.74 17.22
C HIS A 287 -3.23 -6.56 16.54
N GLN A 288 -3.03 -7.80 16.98
CA GLN A 288 -2.04 -8.71 16.39
C GLN A 288 -2.41 -9.07 14.94
N LYS A 289 -3.69 -9.28 14.65
CA LYS A 289 -4.19 -9.48 13.27
C LYS A 289 -3.87 -8.27 12.39
N LEU A 290 -4.10 -7.05 12.88
CA LEU A 290 -3.75 -5.83 12.15
C LEU A 290 -2.25 -5.73 11.89
N GLY A 291 -1.42 -6.08 12.89
CA GLY A 291 0.03 -6.18 12.75
C GLY A 291 0.46 -7.18 11.69
N LEU A 292 -0.12 -8.38 11.69
CA LEU A 292 0.14 -9.40 10.68
C LEU A 292 -0.27 -8.93 9.27
N ILE A 293 -1.48 -8.37 9.13
CA ILE A 293 -1.97 -7.80 7.87
C ILE A 293 -1.01 -6.72 7.36
N ARG A 294 -0.51 -5.84 8.23
CA ARG A 294 0.49 -4.84 7.86
C ARG A 294 1.74 -5.49 7.28
N GLN A 295 2.32 -6.47 7.96
CA GLN A 295 3.53 -7.15 7.49
C GLN A 295 3.30 -7.86 6.16
N MET A 296 2.14 -8.48 5.98
CA MET A 296 1.76 -9.15 4.73
C MET A 296 1.63 -8.16 3.57
N LEU A 297 0.96 -7.02 3.77
CA LEU A 297 0.79 -5.99 2.75
C LEU A 297 2.13 -5.33 2.37
N LEU A 298 3.01 -5.07 3.35
CA LEU A 298 4.35 -4.54 3.10
C LEU A 298 5.24 -5.54 2.34
N PHE A 299 5.10 -6.84 2.62
CA PHE A 299 5.91 -7.88 1.97
C PHE A 299 5.48 -8.16 0.53
N HIS A 300 4.18 -8.28 0.26
CA HIS A 300 3.69 -8.74 -1.03
C HIS A 300 3.29 -7.60 -1.98
N GLY A 301 2.82 -6.48 -1.43
CA GLY A 301 2.14 -5.44 -2.20
C GLY A 301 0.73 -5.85 -2.64
N VAL A 302 0.04 -4.93 -3.31
CA VAL A 302 -1.38 -5.05 -3.71
C VAL A 302 -1.59 -4.68 -5.18
N GLY A 303 -2.68 -5.16 -5.77
CA GLY A 303 -3.02 -4.85 -7.16
C GLY A 303 -2.29 -5.73 -8.18
N ALA A 304 -2.13 -5.21 -9.39
CA ALA A 304 -1.57 -5.94 -10.52
C ALA A 304 -0.07 -5.71 -10.67
N LYS A 305 0.64 -6.70 -11.23
CA LYS A 305 2.06 -6.61 -11.63
C LYS A 305 3.04 -6.33 -10.47
N THR A 306 2.77 -6.89 -9.29
CA THR A 306 3.64 -6.77 -8.10
C THR A 306 5.05 -7.28 -8.31
N ASN A 307 5.23 -8.30 -9.16
CA ASN A 307 6.56 -8.87 -9.50
C ASN A 307 7.48 -7.89 -10.26
N VAL A 308 6.93 -6.85 -10.89
CA VAL A 308 7.70 -5.80 -11.58
C VAL A 308 7.64 -4.46 -10.82
N GLY A 309 7.28 -4.51 -9.53
CA GLY A 309 7.34 -3.38 -8.61
C GLY A 309 6.04 -2.61 -8.40
N TYR A 310 4.99 -2.81 -9.22
CA TYR A 310 3.73 -2.09 -9.02
C TYR A 310 3.01 -2.50 -7.73
N GLY A 311 2.42 -1.54 -7.05
CA GLY A 311 1.61 -1.77 -5.86
C GLY A 311 2.41 -2.21 -4.63
N GLN A 312 3.72 -2.02 -4.66
CA GLN A 312 4.56 -2.09 -3.47
C GLN A 312 4.20 -0.94 -2.51
N LEU A 313 4.25 -1.24 -1.22
CA LEU A 313 3.77 -0.37 -0.15
C LEU A 313 4.87 -0.14 0.88
N GLN A 314 4.88 1.05 1.47
CA GLN A 314 5.72 1.40 2.60
C GLN A 314 4.88 2.02 3.72
N GLN A 315 5.45 2.08 4.92
CA GLN A 315 4.84 2.89 5.96
C GLN A 315 4.91 4.37 5.53
N PRO A 316 3.83 5.13 5.71
CA PRO A 316 3.86 6.56 5.44
C PRO A 316 4.91 7.17 6.38
N VAL A 317 5.95 7.77 5.81
CA VAL A 317 6.91 8.55 6.62
C VAL A 317 6.14 9.77 7.10
N GLU A 318 6.10 10.04 8.40
CA GLU A 318 5.60 11.33 8.86
C GLU A 318 6.53 12.41 8.30
N ILE A 319 6.12 13.07 7.22
CA ILE A 319 6.77 14.29 6.78
C ILE A 319 6.33 15.34 7.80
N ARG A 320 7.10 15.50 8.86
CA ARG A 320 6.90 16.58 9.81
C ARG A 320 6.99 17.88 9.03
N ARG A 321 5.85 18.55 8.87
CA ARG A 321 5.82 19.90 8.33
C ARG A 321 6.25 20.82 9.45
N PHE A 322 7.29 21.58 9.19
CA PHE A 322 7.79 22.54 10.16
C PHE A 322 7.10 23.88 9.98
N GLU A 323 6.88 24.58 11.09
CA GLU A 323 6.41 25.95 11.08
C GLU A 323 7.58 26.94 11.22
N VAL A 324 7.46 28.11 10.58
CA VAL A 324 8.42 29.19 10.80
C VAL A 324 8.35 29.63 12.26
N GLY A 325 9.48 29.60 12.96
CA GLY A 325 9.61 29.87 14.40
C GLY A 325 9.69 28.62 15.27
N GLU A 326 9.47 27.42 14.71
CA GLU A 326 9.60 26.16 15.42
C GLU A 326 11.07 25.87 15.77
N LEU A 327 11.29 25.20 16.90
CA LEU A 327 12.61 24.81 17.38
C LEU A 327 12.88 23.36 17.02
N VAL A 328 14.04 23.12 16.41
CA VAL A 328 14.51 21.79 16.02
C VAL A 328 15.91 21.55 16.58
N GLU A 329 16.20 20.29 16.92
CA GLU A 329 17.54 19.87 17.31
C GLU A 329 18.32 19.40 16.08
N ALA A 330 19.53 19.93 15.91
CA ALA A 330 20.41 19.57 14.82
C ALA A 330 21.85 19.36 15.31
N THR A 331 22.55 18.41 14.69
CA THR A 331 23.98 18.17 14.88
C THR A 331 24.77 18.98 13.87
N ILE A 332 25.84 19.61 14.33
CA ILE A 332 26.79 20.31 13.47
C ILE A 332 27.71 19.29 12.81
N THR A 333 27.65 19.16 11.49
CA THR A 333 28.46 18.19 10.74
C THR A 333 29.76 18.80 10.24
N LYS A 334 29.76 20.11 9.92
CA LYS A 334 30.95 20.79 9.38
C LYS A 334 30.87 22.31 9.55
N THR A 335 32.00 22.93 9.89
CA THR A 335 32.18 24.39 9.90
C THR A 335 33.00 24.80 8.68
N LEU A 336 32.49 25.74 7.87
CA LEU A 336 33.16 26.26 6.67
C LEU A 336 33.77 27.64 6.95
N ASN A 337 34.91 27.96 6.34
CA ASN A 337 35.68 29.16 6.68
C ASN A 337 35.23 30.44 5.95
N GLU A 338 35.47 31.56 6.63
CA GLU A 338 35.02 32.93 6.35
C GLU A 338 35.43 33.49 4.98
N ASP A 339 34.49 34.20 4.35
CA ASP A 339 34.81 35.17 3.32
C ASP A 339 35.38 36.46 3.96
N ARG A 340 36.52 36.96 3.47
CA ARG A 340 37.35 37.98 4.17
C ARG A 340 36.66 39.33 4.41
N TYR A 341 35.51 39.57 3.78
CA TYR A 341 34.79 40.85 3.83
C TYR A 341 33.48 40.82 4.64
N MET A 342 33.04 39.66 5.14
CA MET A 342 31.78 39.52 5.89
C MET A 342 32.01 38.98 7.32
N GLU A 343 31.22 39.40 8.31
CA GLU A 343 31.26 38.91 9.72
C GLU A 343 30.49 37.59 9.95
N GLU A 344 30.15 36.87 8.89
CA GLU A 344 29.36 35.63 8.94
C GLU A 344 30.21 34.40 8.56
N THR A 345 29.88 33.27 9.15
CA THR A 345 30.49 31.96 8.93
C THR A 345 29.37 30.98 8.61
N GLU A 346 29.58 30.10 7.65
CA GLU A 346 28.61 29.07 7.27
C GLU A 346 28.88 27.75 8.01
N VAL A 347 27.82 27.14 8.53
CA VAL A 347 27.87 25.85 9.22
C VAL A 347 26.87 24.90 8.59
N GLU A 348 27.34 23.72 8.20
CA GLU A 348 26.48 22.60 7.80
C GLU A 348 25.91 21.92 9.05
N VAL A 349 24.60 21.78 9.09
CA VAL A 349 23.89 21.11 10.18
C VAL A 349 22.97 20.02 9.63
N GLN A 350 22.92 18.89 10.33
CA GLN A 350 22.00 17.79 10.07
C GLN A 350 20.90 17.80 11.13
N VAL A 351 19.66 18.03 10.71
CA VAL A 351 18.50 18.05 11.61
C VAL A 351 18.19 16.62 12.04
N HIS A 352 17.91 16.34 13.31
CA HIS A 352 17.71 14.95 13.77
C HIS A 352 16.39 14.36 13.28
N GLU A 353 15.41 15.23 13.08
CA GLU A 353 14.03 14.89 12.75
C GLU A 353 13.83 14.66 11.23
N THR A 354 14.87 14.89 10.42
CA THR A 354 14.88 14.71 8.96
C THR A 354 16.26 14.30 8.46
N GLU A 355 16.40 13.53 7.38
CA GLU A 355 17.71 13.29 6.74
C GLU A 355 18.22 14.51 5.93
N THR A 356 17.85 15.73 6.31
CA THR A 356 18.18 16.97 5.58
C THR A 356 19.37 17.69 6.20
N THR A 357 20.32 18.08 5.35
CA THR A 357 21.47 18.92 5.70
C THR A 357 21.23 20.35 5.22
N ILE A 358 21.44 21.33 6.09
CA ILE A 358 21.14 22.74 5.83
C ILE A 358 22.35 23.60 6.15
N MET A 359 22.54 24.65 5.35
CA MET A 359 23.57 25.67 5.56
C MET A 359 23.04 26.78 6.44
N VAL A 360 23.76 27.07 7.53
CA VAL A 360 23.37 28.06 8.53
C VAL A 360 24.43 29.15 8.64
N ASN A 361 24.04 30.40 8.37
CA ASN A 361 24.91 31.56 8.61
C ASN A 361 24.90 31.91 10.10
N VAL A 362 26.08 31.92 10.69
CA VAL A 362 26.32 32.27 12.09
C VAL A 362 27.42 33.31 12.18
N GLY A 363 27.23 34.32 13.03
CA GLY A 363 28.27 35.34 13.25
C GLY A 363 29.57 34.73 13.79
N LYS A 364 30.73 35.26 13.36
CA LYS A 364 32.08 34.75 13.69
C LYS A 364 32.30 34.40 15.16
N LYS A 365 31.79 35.23 16.09
CA LYS A 365 31.94 34.99 17.54
C LYS A 365 31.18 33.76 18.03
N LYS A 366 30.02 33.45 17.44
CA LYS A 366 29.23 32.25 17.78
C LYS A 366 29.83 31.02 17.11
N ALA A 367 30.25 31.12 15.85
CA ALA A 367 30.87 30.02 15.10
C ALA A 367 32.11 29.44 15.82
N LYS A 368 32.96 30.31 16.40
CA LYS A 368 34.13 29.88 17.18
C LYS A 368 33.81 29.05 18.44
N ARG A 369 32.58 29.08 18.93
CA ARG A 369 32.13 28.33 20.11
C ARG A 369 31.47 26.99 19.77
N LEU A 370 31.21 26.75 18.48
CA LEU A 370 30.54 25.54 18.02
C LEU A 370 31.58 24.46 17.73
N GLN A 371 31.34 23.25 18.24
CA GLN A 371 32.16 22.09 17.95
C GLN A 371 31.46 21.18 16.94
N LYS A 372 32.25 20.46 16.15
CA LYS A 372 31.73 19.39 15.29
C LYS A 372 31.08 18.32 16.17
N ASP A 373 29.99 17.75 15.69
CA ASP A 373 29.15 16.74 16.35
C ASP A 373 28.39 17.26 17.60
N GLU A 374 28.38 18.57 17.82
CA GLU A 374 27.61 19.22 18.88
C GLU A 374 26.13 19.34 18.48
N VAL A 375 25.22 18.96 19.39
CA VAL A 375 23.77 19.13 19.23
C VAL A 375 23.35 20.50 19.75
N LYS A 376 22.60 21.26 18.95
CA LYS A 376 22.05 22.56 19.32
C LYS A 376 20.59 22.70 18.89
N GLN A 377 19.90 23.63 19.54
CA GLN A 377 18.57 24.06 19.13
C GLN A 377 18.65 25.19 18.10
N PHE A 378 17.95 25.02 16.99
CA PHE A 378 17.83 25.97 15.92
C PHE A 378 16.37 26.39 15.76
N GLU A 379 16.15 27.66 15.43
CA GLU A 379 14.85 28.18 15.07
C GLU A 379 14.73 28.21 13.54
N ILE A 380 13.62 27.70 13.02
CA ILE A 380 13.31 27.72 11.59
C ILE A 380 12.92 29.14 11.16
N LYS A 381 13.63 29.71 10.18
CA LYS A 381 13.32 31.04 9.65
C LYS A 381 12.68 31.02 8.27
N GLU A 382 12.90 29.97 7.49
CA GLU A 382 12.39 29.89 6.13
C GLU A 382 12.14 28.45 5.71
N ILE A 383 10.99 28.21 5.08
CA ILE A 383 10.55 26.94 4.51
C ILE A 383 10.11 27.15 3.06
N ASP A 384 10.25 26.13 2.21
CA ASP A 384 9.76 26.16 0.84
C ASP A 384 8.26 25.85 0.75
N LYS A 385 7.71 25.89 -0.47
CA LYS A 385 6.29 25.61 -0.73
C LYS A 385 5.90 24.16 -0.46
N ASP A 386 6.88 23.27 -0.39
CA ASP A 386 6.71 21.84 -0.14
C ASP A 386 6.96 21.47 1.33
N GLY A 387 7.28 22.46 2.19
CA GLY A 387 7.48 22.32 3.64
C GLY A 387 8.90 21.93 4.05
N ASN A 388 9.87 21.95 3.14
CA ASN A 388 11.27 21.68 3.47
C ASN A 388 11.92 22.91 4.10
N ILE A 389 12.77 22.69 5.10
CA ILE A 389 13.51 23.76 5.77
C ILE A 389 14.57 24.30 4.82
N ILE A 390 14.52 25.61 4.53
CA ILE A 390 15.52 26.31 3.70
C ILE A 390 16.57 26.97 4.60
N ARG A 391 16.13 27.52 5.75
CA ARG A 391 17.01 28.32 6.61
C ARG A 391 16.72 28.11 8.09
N LEU A 392 17.79 27.83 8.82
CA LEU A 392 17.82 27.76 10.28
C LEU A 392 18.65 28.90 10.87
N VAL A 393 18.38 29.27 12.13
CA VAL A 393 19.23 30.18 12.91
C VAL A 393 19.44 29.59 14.30
N ILE A 394 20.69 29.61 14.79
CA ILE A 394 21.00 29.16 16.15
C ILE A 394 20.28 30.02 17.16
N LYS A 395 19.45 29.39 18.00
CA LYS A 395 18.85 30.05 19.16
C LYS A 395 19.95 30.22 20.22
N SER A 396 20.19 31.48 20.61
CA SER A 396 21.27 31.87 21.53
C SER A 396 21.10 31.29 22.93
#